data_AF-A0A1I3NWZ0-F1
#
_entry.id   AF-A0A1I3NWZ0-F1
#
_cell.length_a   1.000
_cell.length_b   1.000
_cell.length_c   1.000
_cell.angle_alpha   90.00
_cell.angle_beta   90.00
_cell.angle_gamma   90.00
#
_symmetry.space_group_name_H-M   'P 1'
#
loop_
_entity.id
_entity.type
_entity.pdbx_description
1 polymer ?
#
loop_
_entity_poly.entity_id
_entity_poly.type
_entity_poly.pdbx_seq_one_letter_code
_entity_poly.pdbx_strand_id
1 'polypeptide(L)'
;MVKVLDIPILNQINGIDDLKAIGTYIEVKIGIEEKIGVPLRVNGWSQLFNKIKSVSASINNNIEKLSILLCEENNLKEIGQFYEAKKVISDIFSLQIKARSWRELKLKLKKISSAFKDGVTTDKHLLFEKNKIRNFINSSKLEGIQINEGLTSRSMADVLNKYWSR
;
A
#
# COMPACT_ATOMS: atom_id res chain seq x y z
N MET A 1 9.40 -25.96 18.45
CA MET A 1 9.94 -24.63 18.10
C MET A 1 9.83 -24.46 16.60
N VAL A 2 9.01 -23.53 16.11
CA VAL A 2 8.98 -23.21 14.66
C VAL A 2 10.25 -22.44 14.37
N LYS A 3 11.10 -22.97 13.49
CA LYS A 3 12.30 -22.29 13.03
C LYS A 3 11.83 -21.04 12.27
N VAL A 4 12.06 -19.86 12.83
CA VAL A 4 11.72 -18.60 12.16
C VAL A 4 12.69 -18.48 11.00
N LEU A 5 12.21 -18.78 9.79
CA LEU A 5 12.97 -18.59 8.58
C LEU A 5 13.17 -17.10 8.35
N ASP A 6 14.42 -16.67 8.23
CA ASP A 6 14.74 -15.30 7.85
C ASP A 6 14.52 -15.13 6.35
N ILE A 7 13.28 -14.82 5.98
CA ILE A 7 12.91 -14.53 4.60
C ILE A 7 13.42 -13.13 4.27
N PRO A 8 14.26 -12.92 3.24
CA PRO A 8 14.72 -11.59 2.84
C PRO A 8 13.57 -10.74 2.30
N ILE A 9 13.85 -9.50 1.90
CA ILE A 9 12.87 -8.69 1.17
C ILE A 9 12.57 -9.41 -0.14
N LEU A 10 11.30 -9.66 -0.43
CA LEU A 10 10.91 -10.51 -1.56
C LEU A 10 11.29 -9.93 -2.91
N ASN A 11 11.49 -8.62 -3.00
CA ASN A 11 11.95 -7.97 -4.23
C ASN A 11 13.45 -8.17 -4.51
N GLN A 12 14.23 -8.65 -3.54
CA GLN A 12 15.65 -9.00 -3.72
C GLN A 12 15.84 -10.40 -4.31
N ILE A 13 14.78 -11.20 -4.37
CA ILE A 13 14.80 -12.56 -4.91
C ILE A 13 14.82 -12.46 -6.45
N ASN A 14 15.94 -12.87 -7.05
CA ASN A 14 16.20 -12.76 -8.48
C ASN A 14 15.99 -14.06 -9.24
N GLY A 15 16.03 -15.20 -8.55
CA GLY A 15 15.79 -16.50 -9.15
C GLY A 15 15.15 -17.53 -8.23
N ILE A 16 14.81 -18.68 -8.81
CA ILE A 16 14.35 -19.85 -8.07
C ILE A 16 15.46 -20.40 -7.17
N ASP A 17 16.72 -20.27 -7.58
CA ASP A 17 17.84 -20.79 -6.79
C ASP A 17 18.06 -19.97 -5.51
N ASP A 18 17.76 -18.67 -5.51
CA ASP A 18 17.70 -17.85 -4.29
C ASP A 18 16.64 -18.39 -3.33
N LEU A 19 15.47 -18.79 -3.84
CA LEU A 19 14.41 -19.38 -3.02
C LEU A 19 14.84 -20.73 -2.42
N LYS A 20 15.56 -21.56 -3.19
CA LYS A 20 16.07 -22.85 -2.71
C LYS A 20 17.20 -22.68 -1.70
N ALA A 21 18.01 -21.64 -1.82
CA ALA A 21 19.09 -21.34 -0.87
C ALA A 21 18.56 -21.00 0.52
N ILE A 22 17.34 -20.48 0.62
CA ILE A 22 16.67 -20.15 1.88
C ILE A 22 16.23 -21.41 2.64
N GLY A 23 15.75 -22.44 1.94
CA GLY A 23 15.28 -23.68 2.58
C GLY A 23 14.41 -24.55 1.67
N THR A 24 13.67 -25.48 2.28
CA THR A 24 12.76 -26.35 1.53
C THR A 24 11.55 -25.59 0.99
N TYR A 25 10.91 -26.13 -0.04
CA TYR A 25 9.75 -25.50 -0.66
C TYR A 25 8.64 -25.17 0.34
N ILE A 26 8.32 -26.10 1.24
CA ILE A 26 7.25 -25.93 2.22
C ILE A 26 7.60 -24.84 3.22
N GLU A 27 8.82 -24.84 3.74
CA GLU A 27 9.33 -23.84 4.68
C GLU A 27 9.32 -22.44 4.07
N VAL A 28 9.85 -22.29 2.86
CA VAL A 28 9.92 -21.00 2.17
C VAL A 28 8.53 -20.49 1.84
N LYS A 29 7.63 -21.35 1.34
CA LYS A 29 6.25 -20.98 1.06
C LYS A 29 5.55 -20.48 2.32
N ILE A 30 5.65 -21.21 3.43
CA ILE A 30 5.01 -20.83 4.70
C ILE A 30 5.58 -19.50 5.20
N GLY A 31 6.91 -19.34 5.22
CA GLY A 31 7.55 -18.09 5.67
C GLY A 31 7.14 -16.89 4.82
N ILE A 32 7.02 -17.06 3.50
CA ILE A 32 6.54 -15.99 2.60
C ILE A 32 5.06 -15.67 2.86
N GLU A 33 4.20 -16.68 3.02
CA GLU A 33 2.77 -16.50 3.32
C GLU A 33 2.56 -15.81 4.67
N GLU A 34 3.41 -16.09 5.67
CA GLU A 34 3.42 -15.42 6.97
C GLU A 34 3.89 -13.96 6.87
N LYS A 35 4.97 -13.71 6.11
CA LYS A 35 5.52 -12.36 5.87
C LYS A 35 4.52 -11.46 5.14
N ILE A 36 3.84 -11.99 4.12
CA ILE A 36 2.80 -11.29 3.37
C ILE A 36 1.48 -11.22 4.16
N GLY A 37 1.20 -12.22 5.00
CA GLY A 37 -0.05 -12.34 5.76
C GLY A 37 -1.25 -12.81 4.93
N VAL A 38 -0.99 -13.40 3.75
CA VAL A 38 -1.99 -13.89 2.79
C VAL A 38 -1.48 -15.19 2.14
N PRO A 39 -2.30 -16.24 2.02
CA PRO A 39 -1.91 -17.46 1.33
C PRO A 39 -1.73 -17.22 -0.18
N LEU A 40 -0.66 -17.74 -0.76
CA LEU A 40 -0.33 -17.59 -2.18
C LEU A 40 -0.99 -18.67 -3.04
N ARG A 41 -1.31 -19.83 -2.47
CA ARG A 41 -2.00 -20.96 -3.15
C ARG A 41 -1.32 -21.42 -4.43
N VAL A 42 0.00 -21.45 -4.41
CA VAL A 42 0.84 -21.97 -5.49
C VAL A 42 1.41 -23.32 -5.10
N ASN A 43 1.74 -24.13 -6.12
CA ASN A 43 2.38 -25.43 -5.98
C ASN A 43 3.64 -25.46 -6.85
N GLY A 44 4.80 -25.58 -6.21
CA GLY A 44 6.11 -25.61 -6.86
C GLY A 44 6.84 -24.25 -6.91
N TRP A 45 8.14 -24.34 -7.12
CA TRP A 45 9.07 -23.20 -7.07
C TRP A 45 8.80 -22.15 -8.14
N SER A 46 8.59 -22.56 -9.39
CA SER A 46 8.37 -21.61 -10.50
C SER A 46 7.09 -20.80 -10.31
N GLN A 47 6.01 -21.44 -9.83
CA GLN A 47 4.77 -20.74 -9.52
C GLN A 47 4.94 -19.75 -8.37
N LEU A 48 5.68 -20.15 -7.33
CA LEU A 48 6.00 -19.27 -6.20
C LEU A 48 6.80 -18.05 -6.64
N PHE A 49 7.88 -18.25 -7.40
CA PHE A 49 8.71 -17.17 -7.93
C PHE A 49 7.91 -16.22 -8.83
N ASN A 50 7.14 -16.76 -9.78
CA ASN A 50 6.30 -15.96 -10.67
C ASN A 50 5.25 -15.17 -9.87
N LYS A 51 4.68 -15.76 -8.81
CA LYS A 51 3.72 -15.07 -7.95
C LYS A 51 4.37 -13.91 -7.19
N ILE A 52 5.57 -14.10 -6.66
CA ILE A 52 6.36 -13.04 -6.03
C ILE A 52 6.62 -11.91 -7.03
N LYS A 53 7.10 -12.21 -8.23
CA LYS A 53 7.37 -11.19 -9.26
C LYS A 53 6.09 -10.45 -9.69
N SER A 54 4.99 -11.16 -9.87
CA SER A 54 3.68 -10.55 -10.18
C SER A 54 3.22 -9.60 -9.09
N VAL A 55 3.31 -10.00 -7.81
CA VAL A 55 2.94 -9.12 -6.69
C VAL A 55 3.88 -7.92 -6.59
N SER A 56 5.19 -8.12 -6.79
CA SER A 56 6.17 -7.02 -6.82
C SER A 56 5.84 -6.00 -7.92
N ALA A 57 5.53 -6.47 -9.12
CA ALA A 57 5.12 -5.61 -10.23
C ALA A 57 3.84 -4.83 -9.89
N SER A 58 2.83 -5.49 -9.32
CA SER A 58 1.60 -4.82 -8.84
C SER A 58 1.90 -3.76 -7.80
N ILE A 59 2.80 -4.00 -6.84
CA ILE A 59 3.20 -3.02 -5.82
C ILE A 59 3.87 -1.81 -6.48
N ASN A 60 4.83 -2.05 -7.38
CA ASN A 60 5.56 -0.96 -8.05
C ASN A 60 4.64 -0.12 -8.93
N ASN A 61 3.72 -0.75 -9.68
CA ASN A 61 2.76 -0.05 -10.54
C ASN A 61 1.70 0.74 -9.75
N ASN A 62 1.50 0.44 -8.47
CA ASN A 62 0.50 1.09 -7.63
C ASN A 62 1.13 1.81 -6.43
N ILE A 63 2.42 2.10 -6.45
CA ILE A 63 3.14 2.56 -5.25
C ILE A 63 2.59 3.86 -4.68
N GLU A 64 2.25 4.83 -5.52
CA GLU A 64 1.66 6.11 -5.10
C GLU A 64 0.29 5.89 -4.47
N LYS A 65 -0.54 5.05 -5.10
CA LYS A 65 -1.86 4.69 -4.56
C LYS A 65 -1.72 3.98 -3.21
N LEU A 66 -0.76 3.07 -3.08
CA LEU A 66 -0.51 2.33 -1.84
C LEU A 66 0.04 3.21 -0.72
N SER A 67 0.97 4.12 -1.02
CA SER A 67 1.50 5.05 -0.03
C SER A 67 0.38 5.91 0.54
N ILE A 68 -0.50 6.45 -0.32
CA ILE A 68 -1.67 7.21 0.09
C ILE A 68 -2.61 6.36 0.97
N LEU A 69 -2.97 5.15 0.54
CA LEU A 69 -3.90 4.29 1.29
C LEU A 69 -3.35 3.87 2.67
N LEU A 70 -2.03 3.81 2.83
CA LEU A 70 -1.38 3.39 4.07
C LEU A 70 -1.14 4.54 5.07
N CYS A 71 -1.16 5.80 4.62
CA CYS A 71 -0.95 7.01 5.44
C CYS A 71 -1.94 7.13 6.60
N GLU A 72 -3.21 7.44 6.30
CA GLU A 72 -4.22 7.79 7.31
C GLU A 72 -5.19 6.62 7.56
N GLU A 73 -5.86 6.61 8.71
CA GLU A 73 -6.80 5.55 9.07
C GLU A 73 -8.02 5.46 8.15
N ASN A 74 -8.41 6.58 7.53
CA ASN A 74 -9.64 6.67 6.76
C ASN A 74 -9.45 6.60 5.23
N ASN A 75 -8.21 6.62 4.71
CA ASN A 75 -7.99 6.67 3.25
C ASN A 75 -8.52 5.44 2.51
N LEU A 76 -8.57 4.28 3.17
CA LEU A 76 -9.19 3.08 2.60
C LEU A 76 -10.70 3.24 2.35
N LYS A 77 -11.37 4.13 3.10
CA LYS A 77 -12.80 4.43 2.93
C LYS A 77 -13.06 5.32 1.70
N GLU A 78 -12.04 6.00 1.17
CA GLU A 78 -12.16 6.77 -0.08
C GLU A 78 -12.41 5.84 -1.29
N ILE A 79 -12.05 4.54 -1.20
CA ILE A 79 -12.28 3.56 -2.26
C ILE A 79 -13.78 3.20 -2.36
N GLY A 80 -14.54 3.36 -1.29
CA GLY A 80 -15.94 2.96 -1.21
C GLY A 80 -16.24 2.14 0.04
N GLN A 81 -17.22 1.23 -0.07
CA GLN A 81 -17.60 0.36 1.03
C GLN A 81 -16.54 -0.73 1.28
N PHE A 82 -16.56 -1.32 2.48
CA PHE A 82 -15.55 -2.31 2.90
C PHE A 82 -15.38 -3.47 1.90
N TYR A 83 -16.49 -3.99 1.37
CA TYR A 83 -16.46 -5.10 0.42
C TYR A 83 -15.83 -4.71 -0.92
N GLU A 84 -16.13 -3.51 -1.41
CA GLU A 84 -15.58 -2.96 -2.65
C GLU A 84 -14.08 -2.71 -2.51
N ALA A 85 -13.66 -2.03 -1.42
CA ALA A 85 -12.25 -1.79 -1.15
C ALA A 85 -11.45 -3.09 -1.04
N LYS A 86 -11.99 -4.10 -0.34
CA LYS A 86 -11.36 -5.43 -0.25
C LYS A 86 -11.23 -6.09 -1.62
N LYS A 87 -12.26 -5.98 -2.47
CA LYS A 87 -12.25 -6.54 -3.84
C LYS A 87 -11.19 -5.84 -4.69
N VAL A 88 -11.20 -4.51 -4.75
CA VAL A 88 -10.24 -3.70 -5.49
C VAL A 88 -8.80 -4.01 -5.09
N ILE A 89 -8.52 -4.11 -3.78
CA ILE A 89 -7.18 -4.43 -3.29
C ILE A 89 -6.80 -5.87 -3.66
N SER A 90 -7.74 -6.82 -3.56
CA SER A 90 -7.49 -8.22 -3.97
C SER A 90 -7.15 -8.31 -5.45
N ASP A 91 -7.85 -7.55 -6.29
CA ASP A 91 -7.67 -7.52 -7.74
C ASP A 91 -6.32 -6.89 -8.10
N ILE A 92 -5.93 -5.77 -7.48
CA ILE A 92 -4.64 -5.10 -7.69
C ILE A 92 -3.46 -6.06 -7.50
N PHE A 93 -3.47 -6.85 -6.42
CA PHE A 93 -2.39 -7.78 -6.13
C PHE A 93 -2.59 -9.18 -6.71
N SER A 94 -3.75 -9.43 -7.33
CA SER A 94 -4.18 -10.78 -7.71
C SER A 94 -4.05 -11.77 -6.53
N LEU A 95 -4.40 -11.32 -5.31
CA LEU A 95 -4.31 -12.09 -4.08
C LEU A 95 -5.68 -12.20 -3.42
N GLN A 96 -6.01 -13.38 -2.89
CA GLN A 96 -7.26 -13.55 -2.14
C GLN A 96 -7.12 -13.02 -0.71
N ILE A 97 -7.37 -11.73 -0.52
CA ILE A 97 -7.25 -11.08 0.79
C ILE A 97 -8.50 -11.37 1.61
N LYS A 98 -8.34 -12.22 2.63
CA LYS A 98 -9.36 -12.43 3.66
C LYS A 98 -9.18 -11.38 4.75
N ALA A 99 -10.14 -10.47 4.90
CA ALA A 99 -10.22 -9.50 5.99
C ALA A 99 -11.69 -9.33 6.42
N ARG A 100 -11.93 -9.13 7.71
CA ARG A 100 -13.25 -8.93 8.33
C ARG A 100 -13.48 -7.49 8.83
N SER A 101 -12.45 -6.66 8.84
CA SER A 101 -12.54 -5.25 9.24
C SER A 101 -11.58 -4.37 8.45
N TRP A 102 -11.84 -3.06 8.42
CA TRP A 102 -10.94 -2.06 7.85
C TRP A 102 -9.53 -2.12 8.46
N ARG A 103 -9.45 -2.31 9.78
CA ARG A 103 -8.18 -2.45 10.51
C ARG A 103 -7.40 -3.67 10.02
N GLU A 104 -8.06 -4.81 9.87
CA GLU A 104 -7.43 -6.04 9.37
C GLU A 104 -6.96 -5.90 7.92
N LEU A 105 -7.78 -5.27 7.07
CA LEU A 105 -7.43 -5.00 5.67
C LEU A 105 -6.20 -4.10 5.57
N LYS A 106 -6.15 -3.03 6.38
CA LYS A 106 -4.99 -2.12 6.45
C LYS A 106 -3.74 -2.85 6.93
N LEU A 107 -3.85 -3.68 7.96
CA LEU A 107 -2.72 -4.47 8.48
C LEU A 107 -2.17 -5.43 7.41
N LYS A 108 -3.05 -6.11 6.67
CA LYS A 108 -2.63 -6.98 5.56
C LYS A 108 -1.95 -6.20 4.44
N LEU A 109 -2.50 -5.04 4.09
CA LEU A 109 -1.89 -4.16 3.09
C LEU A 109 -0.48 -3.69 3.52
N LYS A 110 -0.30 -3.33 4.80
CA LYS A 110 1.01 -3.00 5.37
C LYS A 110 1.97 -4.18 5.28
N LYS A 111 1.55 -5.38 5.66
CA LYS A 111 2.37 -6.60 5.59
C LYS A 111 2.82 -6.89 4.15
N ILE A 112 1.89 -6.91 3.20
CA ILE A 112 2.18 -7.05 1.77
C ILE A 112 3.21 -6.01 1.36
N SER A 113 2.97 -4.74 1.65
CA SER A 113 3.87 -3.65 1.28
C SER A 113 5.28 -3.80 1.87
N SER A 114 5.38 -4.09 3.16
CA SER A 114 6.67 -4.29 3.86
C SER A 114 7.41 -5.55 3.44
N ALA A 115 6.71 -6.57 2.94
CA ALA A 115 7.35 -7.80 2.48
C ALA A 115 8.22 -7.57 1.23
N PHE A 116 7.89 -6.56 0.42
CA PHE A 116 8.54 -6.27 -0.87
C PHE A 116 9.44 -5.03 -0.86
N LYS A 117 9.27 -4.12 0.11
CA LYS A 117 10.13 -2.94 0.26
C LYS A 117 10.49 -2.76 1.74
N ASP A 118 11.78 -2.64 2.03
CA ASP A 118 12.24 -2.17 3.32
C ASP A 118 11.81 -0.72 3.46
N GLY A 119 10.84 -0.51 4.35
CA GLY A 119 10.21 0.78 4.48
C GLY A 119 9.60 1.24 3.15
N VAL A 120 8.32 0.89 2.93
CA VAL A 120 7.45 1.91 2.34
C VAL A 120 7.39 3.03 3.37
N THR A 121 8.43 3.86 3.37
CA THR A 121 8.36 5.23 3.82
C THR A 121 7.23 5.78 3.00
N THR A 122 6.10 5.93 3.67
CA THR A 122 5.08 6.90 3.33
C THR A 122 5.80 8.10 2.73
N ASP A 123 5.72 8.30 1.42
CA ASP A 123 6.41 9.41 0.79
C ASP A 123 5.75 10.67 1.36
N LYS A 124 6.41 11.24 2.36
CA LYS A 124 5.91 12.39 3.12
C LYS A 124 5.71 13.58 2.19
N HIS A 125 6.50 13.65 1.10
CA HIS A 125 6.37 14.68 0.09
C HIS A 125 5.10 14.48 -0.74
N LEU A 126 4.85 13.26 -1.26
CA LEU A 126 3.59 12.96 -1.96
C LEU A 126 2.36 13.22 -1.08
N LEU A 127 2.43 12.87 0.22
CA LEU A 127 1.36 13.15 1.17
C LEU A 127 1.17 14.65 1.41
N PHE A 128 2.28 15.39 1.59
CA PHE A 128 2.24 16.85 1.73
C PHE A 128 1.56 17.48 0.53
N GLU A 129 1.93 17.10 -0.69
CA GLU A 129 1.34 17.65 -1.92
C GLU A 129 -0.16 17.33 -2.03
N LYS A 130 -0.61 16.10 -1.74
CA LYS A 130 -2.05 15.76 -1.75
C LYS A 130 -2.83 16.55 -0.67
N ASN A 131 -2.25 16.68 0.52
CA ASN A 131 -2.91 17.32 1.66
C ASN A 131 -2.78 18.84 1.67
N LYS A 132 -1.92 19.42 0.84
CA LYS A 132 -1.53 20.83 0.85
C LYS A 132 -2.73 21.77 0.84
N ILE A 133 -3.69 21.52 -0.05
CA ILE A 133 -4.89 22.34 -0.22
C ILE A 133 -5.85 22.15 0.95
N ARG A 134 -6.07 20.90 1.39
CA ARG A 134 -6.89 20.59 2.56
C ARG A 134 -6.34 21.27 3.82
N ASN A 135 -5.02 21.18 4.02
CA ASN A 135 -4.33 21.80 5.13
C ASN A 135 -4.43 23.32 5.06
N PHE A 136 -4.25 23.91 3.87
CA PHE A 136 -4.43 25.34 3.66
C PHE A 136 -5.86 25.80 4.00
N ILE A 137 -6.89 25.13 3.47
CA ILE A 137 -8.30 25.44 3.80
C ILE A 137 -8.55 25.36 5.31
N ASN A 138 -8.05 24.31 5.96
CA ASN A 138 -8.22 24.12 7.40
C ASN A 138 -7.49 25.19 8.22
N SER A 139 -6.26 25.53 7.85
CA SER A 139 -5.50 26.62 8.50
C SER A 139 -6.17 27.97 8.29
N SER A 140 -6.68 28.28 7.10
CA SER A 140 -7.41 29.52 6.83
C SER A 140 -8.69 29.64 7.66
N LYS A 141 -9.41 28.52 7.89
CA LYS A 141 -10.60 28.51 8.77
C LYS A 141 -10.25 28.94 10.21
N LEU A 142 -9.05 28.60 10.72
CA LEU A 142 -8.62 29.01 12.05
C LEU A 142 -8.40 30.53 12.16
N GLU A 143 -8.03 31.17 11.05
CA GLU A 143 -7.90 32.63 10.92
C GLU A 143 -9.23 33.33 10.59
N GLY A 144 -10.36 32.60 10.60
CA GLY A 144 -11.68 33.11 10.23
C GLY A 144 -11.90 33.29 8.72
N ILE A 145 -10.96 32.85 7.88
CA ILE A 145 -11.04 32.95 6.42
C ILE A 145 -11.76 31.71 5.89
N GLN A 146 -13.00 31.91 5.41
CA GLN A 146 -13.75 30.84 4.75
C GLN A 146 -13.32 30.68 3.28
N ILE A 147 -12.57 29.61 3.03
CA ILE A 147 -12.22 29.16 1.68
C ILE A 147 -13.22 28.11 1.22
N ASN A 148 -13.76 28.29 0.02
CA ASN A 148 -14.80 27.41 -0.52
C ASN A 148 -14.23 26.01 -0.84
N GLU A 149 -14.86 24.95 -0.32
CA GLU A 149 -14.33 23.58 -0.38
C GLU A 149 -14.28 22.99 -1.81
N GLY A 150 -15.01 23.61 -2.75
CA GLY A 150 -14.95 23.30 -4.19
C GLY A 150 -13.60 23.59 -4.87
N LEU A 151 -12.60 24.11 -4.13
CA LEU A 151 -11.24 24.35 -4.61
C LEU A 151 -10.29 23.16 -4.45
N THR A 152 -10.76 22.07 -3.81
CA THR A 152 -9.97 20.85 -3.57
C THR A 152 -9.50 20.14 -4.85
N SER A 153 -10.10 20.45 -6.01
CA SER A 153 -9.72 19.95 -7.34
C SER A 153 -8.80 20.88 -8.14
N ARG A 154 -8.45 22.07 -7.62
CA ARG A 154 -7.60 23.07 -8.31
C ARG A 154 -6.16 23.02 -7.83
N SER A 155 -5.22 23.66 -8.54
CA SER A 155 -3.84 23.77 -8.05
C SER A 155 -3.74 24.83 -6.93
N MET A 156 -2.72 24.74 -6.07
CA MET A 156 -2.47 25.76 -5.04
C MET A 156 -2.24 27.15 -5.66
N ALA A 157 -1.59 27.22 -6.82
CA ALA A 157 -1.38 28.47 -7.54
C ALA A 157 -2.72 29.13 -7.94
N ASP A 158 -3.69 28.33 -8.38
CA ASP A 158 -5.03 28.83 -8.73
C ASP A 158 -5.79 29.34 -7.50
N VAL A 159 -5.63 28.67 -6.36
CA VAL A 159 -6.22 29.10 -5.09
C VAL A 159 -5.61 30.42 -4.66
N LEU A 160 -4.28 30.53 -4.65
CA LEU A 160 -3.59 31.76 -4.26
C LEU A 160 -3.95 32.93 -5.19
N ASN A 161 -3.92 32.75 -6.51
CA ASN A 161 -4.26 33.80 -7.47
C ASN A 161 -5.67 34.38 -7.22
N LYS A 162 -6.64 33.56 -6.81
CA LYS A 162 -8.00 34.02 -6.51
C LYS A 162 -8.07 34.92 -5.27
N TYR A 163 -7.26 34.65 -4.25
CA TYR A 163 -7.30 35.36 -2.97
C TYR A 163 -6.21 36.43 -2.81
N TRP A 164 -5.20 36.45 -3.69
CA TRP A 164 -4.14 37.47 -3.72
C TRP A 164 -4.46 38.67 -4.60
N SER A 165 -5.49 38.58 -5.46
CA SER A 165 -5.91 39.65 -6.40
C SER A 165 -6.85 40.70 -5.78
N ARG A 166 -6.73 40.97 -4.46
CA ARG A 166 -7.42 42.04 -3.74
C ARG A 166 -6.40 42.88 -2.99
#